data_AF-A0A947BYJ4-F1
#
_entry.id   AF-A0A947BYJ4-F1
#
_cell.length_a   1.000
_cell.length_b   1.000
_cell.length_c   1.000
_cell.angle_alpha   90.00
_cell.angle_beta   90.00
_cell.angle_gamma   90.00
#
_symmetry.space_group_name_H-M   'P 1'
#
loop_
_entity.id
_entity.type
_entity.pdbx_description
1 polymer ?
#
loop_
_entity_poly.entity_id
_entity_poly.type
_entity_poly.pdbx_seq_one_letter_code
_entity_poly.pdbx_strand_id
1 'polypeptide(L)'
;MRNVRVTRISSSVILVALGICLPGFAINAFAQSEDATASADVEQVVDFIRDAYEQARKALERLPRERFETDSVLDAADYEGESIVRWFEQNTRWVPYRGLLRGSDGVLLDRTGNSLDRSLLLARLLEDAGYDARLAHGQLSQEAVDAVLSRASKMADESPPPEPIFVDEVMEAAARASGEAAALADLVGSLPKSDGRYLQEAAADHWWVEAQLDDGWTAV
;
A
#
# COMPACT_ATOMS: atom_id res chain seq x y z
N MET A 1 -21.87 -63.52 12.06
CA MET A 1 -21.28 -62.64 13.09
C MET A 1 -19.78 -62.57 12.88
N ARG A 2 -19.28 -61.45 12.34
CA ARG A 2 -17.86 -61.14 12.13
C ARG A 2 -17.67 -59.68 12.52
N ASN A 3 -16.94 -59.44 13.61
CA ASN A 3 -16.66 -58.09 14.12
C ASN A 3 -15.54 -57.45 13.28
N VAL A 4 -15.84 -56.31 12.67
CA VAL A 4 -14.85 -55.44 12.00
C VAL A 4 -14.39 -54.41 13.03
N ARG A 5 -13.08 -54.42 13.35
CA ARG A 5 -12.44 -53.38 14.17
C ARG A 5 -12.15 -52.18 13.27
N VAL A 6 -12.62 -51.00 13.67
CA VAL A 6 -12.27 -49.72 13.04
C VAL A 6 -10.97 -49.23 13.66
N THR A 7 -9.90 -49.25 12.88
CA THR A 7 -8.58 -48.69 13.23
C THR A 7 -8.65 -47.17 13.04
N ARG A 8 -8.51 -46.39 14.12
CA ARG A 8 -8.37 -44.92 14.03
C ARG A 8 -6.98 -44.58 13.47
N ILE A 9 -6.96 -43.80 12.39
CA ILE A 9 -5.77 -43.20 11.80
C ILE A 9 -5.39 -42.00 12.68
N SER A 10 -4.20 -42.04 13.28
CA SER A 10 -3.62 -40.92 14.03
C SER A 10 -3.09 -39.88 13.03
N SER A 11 -3.72 -38.70 12.97
CA SER A 11 -3.19 -37.55 12.24
C SER A 11 -2.23 -36.79 13.14
N SER A 12 -0.93 -37.01 12.94
CA SER A 12 0.15 -36.20 13.51
C SER A 12 0.14 -34.82 12.84
N VAL A 13 -0.20 -33.77 13.58
CA VAL A 13 0.01 -32.38 13.14
C VAL A 13 1.39 -31.92 13.60
N ILE A 14 2.11 -31.37 12.63
CA ILE A 14 3.49 -30.92 12.65
C ILE A 14 3.64 -29.74 13.62
N LEU A 15 4.50 -29.91 14.62
CA LEU A 15 4.97 -28.87 15.53
C LEU A 15 6.04 -28.04 14.81
N VAL A 16 5.74 -26.78 14.47
CA VAL A 16 6.77 -25.80 14.11
C VAL A 16 7.15 -25.07 15.39
N ALA A 17 8.33 -25.43 15.91
CA ALA A 17 8.95 -24.79 17.05
C ALA A 17 9.53 -23.42 16.64
N LEU A 18 9.05 -22.35 17.28
CA LEU A 18 9.79 -21.10 17.39
C LEU A 18 10.25 -20.98 18.85
N GLY A 19 11.34 -21.67 19.18
CA GLY A 19 11.98 -21.58 20.49
C GLY A 19 13.01 -20.47 20.50
N ILE A 20 12.80 -19.43 21.31
CA ILE A 20 13.87 -18.53 21.75
C ILE A 20 13.65 -18.15 23.23
N CYS A 21 14.68 -18.44 24.03
CA CYS A 21 15.05 -17.89 25.35
C CYS A 21 14.18 -18.16 26.59
N LEU A 22 14.62 -19.08 27.46
CA LEU A 22 15.49 -18.79 28.62
C LEU A 22 15.90 -20.11 29.32
N PRO A 23 17.15 -20.24 29.83
CA PRO A 23 17.61 -21.46 30.47
C PRO A 23 17.25 -21.47 31.96
N GLY A 24 16.68 -22.59 32.42
CA GLY A 24 16.70 -22.98 33.84
C GLY A 24 15.42 -22.65 34.61
N PHE A 25 14.40 -23.50 34.45
CA PHE A 25 13.55 -23.87 35.59
C PHE A 25 13.28 -25.37 35.52
N ALA A 26 13.41 -26.00 36.67
CA ALA A 26 13.57 -27.44 36.85
C ALA A 26 12.34 -28.26 36.43
N ILE A 27 12.64 -29.40 35.82
CA ILE A 27 11.76 -30.55 35.63
C ILE A 27 11.42 -31.11 37.01
N ASN A 28 10.21 -30.86 37.53
CA ASN A 28 9.39 -31.76 38.36
C ASN A 28 8.29 -30.99 39.12
N ALA A 29 7.12 -30.85 38.51
CA ALA A 29 5.82 -30.71 39.20
C ALA A 29 4.58 -30.80 38.26
N PHE A 30 4.73 -31.19 36.99
CA PHE A 30 3.60 -31.29 36.06
C PHE A 30 3.20 -32.74 35.86
N ALA A 31 2.32 -33.26 36.71
CA ALA A 31 1.68 -34.55 36.45
C ALA A 31 0.17 -34.58 36.78
N GLN A 32 -0.42 -33.49 37.31
CA GLN A 32 -1.87 -33.42 37.57
C GLN A 32 -2.48 -32.03 37.36
N SER A 33 -2.00 -31.23 36.40
CA SER A 33 -2.61 -29.93 36.08
C SER A 33 -2.49 -29.51 34.60
N GLU A 34 -2.31 -30.45 33.65
CA GLU A 34 -2.07 -30.09 32.23
C GLU A 34 -3.35 -29.84 31.41
N ASP A 35 -4.49 -30.44 31.74
CA ASP A 35 -5.69 -30.35 30.88
C ASP A 35 -6.49 -29.04 31.01
N ALA A 36 -6.46 -28.38 32.17
CA ALA A 36 -7.24 -27.15 32.41
C ALA A 36 -6.48 -25.86 32.09
N THR A 37 -5.15 -25.88 32.20
CA THR A 37 -4.28 -24.73 31.89
C THR A 37 -4.03 -24.63 30.38
N ALA A 38 -3.84 -25.75 29.68
CA ALA A 38 -3.69 -25.76 28.22
C ALA A 38 -4.96 -25.30 27.49
N SER A 39 -6.16 -25.64 28.00
CA SER A 39 -7.42 -25.14 27.43
C SER A 39 -7.67 -23.66 27.72
N ALA A 40 -7.32 -23.20 28.93
CA ALA A 40 -7.45 -21.80 29.33
C ALA A 40 -6.52 -20.88 28.54
N ASP A 41 -5.32 -21.35 28.16
CA ASP A 41 -4.38 -20.60 27.31
C ASP A 41 -4.87 -20.55 25.86
N VAL A 42 -5.46 -21.63 25.34
CA VAL A 42 -6.05 -21.63 23.99
C VAL A 42 -7.28 -20.72 23.92
N GLU A 43 -8.15 -20.74 24.93
CA GLU A 43 -9.34 -19.89 24.97
C GLU A 43 -8.95 -18.40 25.04
N GLN A 44 -7.95 -18.05 25.86
CA GLN A 44 -7.40 -16.70 25.91
C GLN A 44 -6.79 -16.26 24.56
N VAL A 45 -6.06 -17.13 23.86
CA VAL A 45 -5.50 -16.83 22.53
C VAL A 45 -6.62 -16.64 21.50
N VAL A 46 -7.67 -17.47 21.56
CA VAL A 46 -8.83 -17.36 20.66
C VAL A 46 -9.58 -16.05 20.88
N ASP A 47 -9.82 -15.68 22.14
CA ASP A 47 -10.49 -14.42 22.47
C ASP A 47 -9.63 -13.21 22.08
N PHE A 48 -8.31 -13.27 22.29
CA PHE A 48 -7.38 -12.24 21.81
C PHE A 48 -7.44 -12.07 20.28
N ILE A 49 -7.41 -13.18 19.51
CA ILE A 49 -7.50 -13.12 18.04
C ILE A 49 -8.86 -12.55 17.61
N ARG A 50 -9.96 -12.93 18.29
CA ARG A 50 -11.30 -12.41 17.99
C ARG A 50 -11.37 -10.90 18.24
N ASP A 51 -10.88 -10.45 19.39
CA ASP A 51 -10.85 -9.03 19.74
C ASP A 51 -9.96 -8.23 18.78
N ALA A 52 -8.78 -8.75 18.44
CA ALA A 52 -7.90 -8.13 17.46
C ALA A 52 -8.55 -8.02 16.07
N TYR A 53 -9.24 -9.07 15.63
CA TYR A 53 -9.99 -9.07 14.36
C TYR A 53 -11.14 -8.05 14.37
N GLU A 54 -11.93 -7.99 15.45
CA GLU A 54 -13.01 -7.01 15.56
C GLU A 54 -12.51 -5.57 15.58
N GLN A 55 -11.40 -5.32 16.27
CA GLN A 55 -10.75 -4.00 16.28
C GLN A 55 -10.22 -3.63 14.89
N ALA A 56 -9.53 -4.55 14.21
CA ALA A 56 -9.07 -4.34 12.84
C ALA A 56 -10.24 -4.06 11.88
N ARG A 57 -11.34 -4.81 11.99
CA ARG A 57 -12.55 -4.60 11.18
C ARG A 57 -13.17 -3.21 11.40
N LYS A 58 -13.32 -2.80 12.66
CA LYS A 58 -13.84 -1.45 13.01
C LYS A 58 -12.90 -0.33 12.55
N ALA A 59 -11.59 -0.58 12.53
CA ALA A 59 -10.62 0.38 12.00
C ALA A 59 -10.74 0.50 10.48
N LEU A 60 -10.85 -0.63 9.77
CA LEU A 60 -11.05 -0.66 8.31
C LEU A 60 -12.34 0.05 7.88
N GLU A 61 -13.43 -0.07 8.64
CA GLU A 61 -14.69 0.64 8.37
C GLU A 61 -14.56 2.18 8.37
N ARG A 62 -13.54 2.73 9.06
CA ARG A 62 -13.29 4.17 9.13
C ARG A 62 -12.36 4.68 8.02
N LEU A 63 -11.72 3.79 7.28
CA LEU A 63 -10.82 4.19 6.23
C LEU A 63 -11.61 4.60 4.98
N PRO A 64 -11.19 5.67 4.27
CA PRO A 64 -11.81 6.04 3.00
C PRO A 64 -11.59 4.92 1.98
N ARG A 65 -12.67 4.24 1.56
CA ARG A 65 -12.59 3.08 0.65
C ARG A 65 -11.97 3.41 -0.71
N GLU A 66 -12.13 4.66 -1.16
CA GLU A 66 -11.47 5.21 -2.36
C GLU A 66 -9.93 5.06 -2.36
N ARG A 67 -9.30 4.79 -1.21
CA ARG A 67 -7.86 4.50 -1.13
C ARG A 67 -7.50 3.07 -1.52
N PHE A 68 -8.45 2.15 -1.54
CA PHE A 68 -8.20 0.72 -1.66
C PHE A 68 -9.04 0.06 -2.75
N GLU A 69 -10.17 0.65 -3.11
CA GLU A 69 -11.16 0.07 -4.02
C GLU A 69 -11.40 1.01 -5.19
N THR A 70 -11.19 0.52 -6.41
CA THR A 70 -11.50 1.25 -7.66
C THR A 70 -12.99 1.56 -7.75
N ASP A 71 -13.86 0.63 -7.39
CA ASP A 71 -15.31 0.80 -7.43
C ASP A 71 -15.78 2.00 -6.59
N SER A 72 -15.15 2.21 -5.42
CA SER A 72 -15.46 3.38 -4.58
C SER A 72 -15.08 4.70 -5.25
N VAL A 73 -14.03 4.71 -6.06
CA VAL A 73 -13.65 5.88 -6.87
C VAL A 73 -14.67 6.12 -7.99
N LEU A 74 -15.11 5.05 -8.66
CA LEU A 74 -16.08 5.13 -9.75
C LEU A 74 -17.45 5.58 -9.25
N ASP A 75 -17.90 5.05 -8.11
CA ASP A 75 -19.13 5.48 -7.43
C ASP A 75 -19.05 6.97 -7.06
N ALA A 76 -17.92 7.45 -6.55
CA ALA A 76 -17.72 8.86 -6.21
C ALA A 76 -17.66 9.78 -7.45
N ALA A 77 -17.27 9.24 -8.61
CA ALA A 77 -17.22 9.94 -9.89
C ALA A 77 -18.50 9.74 -10.73
N ASP A 78 -19.52 9.08 -10.21
CA ASP A 78 -20.76 8.70 -10.90
C ASP A 78 -20.52 7.99 -12.25
N TYR A 79 -19.39 7.27 -12.36
CA TYR A 79 -18.93 6.61 -13.60
C TYR A 79 -18.74 7.56 -14.80
N GLU A 80 -18.67 8.88 -14.58
CA GLU A 80 -18.47 9.87 -15.65
C GLU A 80 -16.98 10.07 -15.94
N GLY A 81 -16.58 9.90 -17.20
CA GLY A 81 -15.18 9.96 -17.64
C GLY A 81 -14.45 11.25 -17.24
N GLU A 82 -15.07 12.42 -17.42
CA GLU A 82 -14.49 13.70 -17.00
C GLU A 82 -14.31 13.78 -15.47
N SER A 83 -15.26 13.23 -14.71
CA SER A 83 -15.21 13.21 -13.25
C SER A 83 -14.13 12.25 -12.75
N ILE A 84 -13.92 11.12 -13.44
CA ILE A 84 -12.83 10.16 -13.18
C ILE A 84 -11.46 10.83 -13.42
N VAL A 85 -11.28 11.48 -14.57
CA VAL A 85 -10.03 12.20 -14.90
C VAL A 85 -9.77 13.29 -13.85
N ARG A 86 -10.78 14.09 -13.51
CA ARG A 86 -10.67 15.15 -12.49
C ARG A 86 -10.26 14.57 -11.13
N TRP A 87 -10.91 13.50 -10.68
CA TRP A 87 -10.55 12.83 -9.44
C TRP A 87 -9.10 12.34 -9.49
N PHE A 88 -8.67 11.72 -10.59
CA PHE A 88 -7.32 11.20 -10.75
C PHE A 88 -6.25 12.31 -10.69
N GLU A 89 -6.47 13.44 -11.36
CA GLU A 89 -5.54 14.58 -11.33
C GLU A 89 -5.42 15.21 -9.94
N GLN A 90 -6.51 15.23 -9.19
CA GLN A 90 -6.56 15.83 -7.85
C GLN A 90 -6.02 14.89 -6.77
N ASN A 91 -6.14 13.58 -6.98
CA ASN A 91 -5.82 12.58 -5.96
C ASN A 91 -4.51 11.83 -6.22
N THR A 92 -3.87 11.98 -7.38
CA THR A 92 -2.58 11.33 -7.67
C THR A 92 -1.46 12.34 -7.93
N ARG A 93 -0.24 12.00 -7.53
CA ARG A 93 0.94 12.84 -7.73
C ARG A 93 2.01 12.10 -8.49
N TRP A 94 2.65 12.81 -9.41
CA TRP A 94 3.75 12.26 -10.18
C TRP A 94 5.05 12.23 -9.36
N VAL A 95 5.78 11.12 -9.43
CA VAL A 95 7.11 10.95 -8.82
C VAL A 95 8.09 10.40 -9.86
N PRO A 96 9.28 10.98 -10.02
CA PRO A 96 10.25 10.56 -11.03
C PRO A 96 10.92 9.23 -10.68
N TYR A 97 10.57 8.18 -11.43
CA TYR A 97 11.37 6.95 -11.55
C TYR A 97 11.01 6.21 -12.85
N ARG A 98 11.89 5.32 -13.29
CA ARG A 98 11.71 4.54 -14.52
C ARG A 98 11.12 3.16 -14.27
N GLY A 99 10.33 2.66 -15.23
CA GLY A 99 9.76 1.32 -15.22
C GLY A 99 8.43 1.21 -14.46
N LEU A 100 7.97 -0.02 -14.25
CA LEU A 100 6.76 -0.37 -13.52
C LEU A 100 7.16 -0.84 -12.10
N LEU A 101 6.85 -0.04 -11.08
CA LEU A 101 7.18 -0.37 -9.69
C LEU A 101 5.92 -0.52 -8.84
N ARG A 102 5.01 0.45 -8.92
CA ARG A 102 3.79 0.49 -8.10
C ARG A 102 2.60 -0.17 -8.79
N GLY A 103 2.52 -0.03 -10.12
CA GLY A 103 1.32 -0.38 -10.87
C GLY A 103 0.09 0.41 -10.43
N SER A 104 -1.07 0.03 -10.95
CA SER A 104 -2.33 0.73 -10.66
C SER A 104 -2.71 0.68 -9.17
N ASP A 105 -2.65 -0.50 -8.56
CA ASP A 105 -3.01 -0.69 -7.14
C ASP A 105 -2.09 0.10 -6.20
N GLY A 106 -0.78 0.13 -6.48
CA GLY A 106 0.16 0.89 -5.67
C GLY A 106 -0.05 2.40 -5.78
N VAL A 107 -0.44 2.91 -6.95
CA VAL A 107 -0.81 4.33 -7.10
C VAL A 107 -2.12 4.64 -6.40
N LEU A 108 -3.11 3.74 -6.48
CA LEU A 108 -4.37 3.91 -5.77
C LEU A 108 -4.12 4.01 -4.25
N LEU A 109 -3.27 3.14 -3.72
CA LEU A 109 -2.95 3.13 -2.29
C LEU A 109 -2.15 4.36 -1.85
N ASP A 110 -1.04 4.63 -2.53
CA ASP A 110 -0.05 5.62 -2.08
C ASP A 110 -0.30 7.02 -2.64
N ARG A 111 -1.26 7.16 -3.57
CA ARG A 111 -1.57 8.40 -4.30
C ARG A 111 -0.37 8.99 -5.05
N THR A 112 0.65 8.18 -5.30
CA THR A 112 1.89 8.61 -5.94
C THR A 112 2.37 7.55 -6.93
N GLY A 113 2.95 8.00 -8.05
CA GLY A 113 3.61 7.10 -9.00
C GLY A 113 4.22 7.83 -10.18
N ASN A 114 5.02 7.14 -11.00
CA ASN A 114 5.54 7.71 -12.23
C ASN A 114 4.45 7.80 -13.32
N SER A 115 4.84 8.23 -14.53
CA SER A 115 3.92 8.38 -15.66
C SER A 115 3.23 7.07 -16.03
N LEU A 116 3.98 5.96 -16.08
CA LEU A 116 3.45 4.63 -16.43
C LEU A 116 2.49 4.09 -15.36
N ASP A 117 2.91 4.06 -14.10
CA ASP A 117 2.10 3.55 -12.98
C ASP A 117 0.79 4.34 -12.87
N ARG A 118 0.85 5.67 -13.02
CA ARG A 118 -0.34 6.53 -13.01
C ARG A 118 -1.23 6.30 -14.22
N SER A 119 -0.67 6.15 -15.42
CA SER A 119 -1.45 5.88 -16.63
C SER A 119 -2.16 4.53 -16.56
N LEU A 120 -1.53 3.51 -15.95
CA LEU A 120 -2.16 2.22 -15.69
C LEU A 120 -3.36 2.32 -14.76
N LEU A 121 -3.29 3.16 -13.72
CA LEU A 121 -4.45 3.42 -12.86
C LEU A 121 -5.57 4.12 -13.63
N LEU A 122 -5.26 5.19 -14.36
CA LEU A 122 -6.28 5.95 -15.09
C LEU A 122 -6.94 5.11 -16.18
N ALA A 123 -6.18 4.34 -16.95
CA ALA A 123 -6.72 3.43 -17.96
C ALA A 123 -7.67 2.42 -17.33
N ARG A 124 -7.27 1.79 -16.20
CA ARG A 124 -8.13 0.85 -15.48
C ARG A 124 -9.42 1.50 -14.99
N LEU A 125 -9.38 2.69 -14.40
CA LEU A 125 -10.58 3.38 -13.93
C LEU A 125 -11.55 3.69 -15.07
N LEU A 126 -11.03 4.13 -16.22
CA LEU A 126 -11.84 4.42 -17.39
C LEU A 126 -12.43 3.14 -18.00
N GLU A 127 -11.64 2.07 -18.11
CA GLU A 127 -12.09 0.76 -18.60
C GLU A 127 -13.16 0.14 -17.68
N ASP A 128 -12.95 0.19 -16.36
CA ASP A 128 -13.90 -0.31 -15.36
C ASP A 128 -15.22 0.51 -15.38
N ALA A 129 -15.17 1.78 -15.80
CA ALA A 129 -16.35 2.62 -16.04
C ALA A 129 -17.00 2.41 -17.43
N GLY A 130 -16.42 1.57 -18.28
CA GLY A 130 -16.96 1.22 -19.60
C GLY A 130 -16.46 2.08 -20.77
N TYR A 131 -15.43 2.89 -20.58
CA TYR A 131 -14.78 3.65 -21.64
C TYR A 131 -13.67 2.85 -22.31
N ASP A 132 -13.45 3.07 -23.61
CA ASP A 132 -12.26 2.60 -24.29
C ASP A 132 -11.06 3.49 -23.90
N ALA A 133 -10.05 2.89 -23.27
CA ALA A 133 -8.79 3.54 -22.94
C ALA A 133 -7.60 2.78 -23.54
N ARG A 134 -6.51 3.49 -23.81
CA ARG A 134 -5.24 2.89 -24.22
C ARG A 134 -4.07 3.68 -23.69
N LEU A 135 -2.95 2.99 -23.47
CA LEU A 135 -1.70 3.63 -23.13
C LEU A 135 -1.03 4.17 -24.40
N ALA A 136 -0.55 5.40 -24.30
CA ALA A 136 0.34 6.01 -25.27
C ALA A 136 1.68 6.36 -24.61
N HIS A 137 2.73 6.40 -25.43
CA HIS A 137 4.12 6.54 -24.98
C HIS A 137 4.89 7.45 -25.91
N GLY A 138 5.82 8.22 -25.34
CA GLY A 138 6.65 9.14 -26.11
C GLY A 138 7.78 9.74 -25.29
N GLN A 139 8.62 10.48 -25.98
CA GLN A 139 9.68 11.28 -25.37
C GLN A 139 9.24 12.74 -25.30
N LEU A 140 9.22 13.31 -24.10
CA LEU A 140 8.94 14.73 -23.92
C LEU A 140 10.11 15.59 -24.41
N SER A 141 9.79 16.80 -24.90
CA SER A 141 10.81 17.81 -25.18
C SER A 141 11.45 18.27 -23.87
N GLN A 142 12.64 18.87 -23.96
CA GLN A 142 13.31 19.39 -22.77
C GLN A 142 12.46 20.44 -22.04
N GLU A 143 11.74 21.30 -22.78
CA GLU A 143 10.84 22.27 -22.15
C GLU A 143 9.71 21.60 -21.36
N ALA A 144 9.15 20.51 -21.88
CA ALA A 144 8.10 19.75 -21.19
C ALA A 144 8.65 18.98 -19.98
N VAL A 145 9.85 18.42 -20.07
CA VAL A 145 10.55 17.79 -18.95
C VAL A 145 10.74 18.79 -17.80
N ASP A 146 11.25 19.98 -18.10
CA ASP A 146 11.49 21.02 -17.11
C ASP A 146 10.18 21.48 -16.46
N ALA A 147 9.09 21.56 -17.24
CA ALA A 147 7.76 21.91 -16.72
C ALA A 147 7.21 20.85 -15.75
N VAL A 148 7.31 19.56 -16.10
CA VAL A 148 6.87 18.45 -15.24
C VAL A 148 7.66 18.42 -13.94
N LEU A 149 8.99 18.53 -14.02
CA LEU A 149 9.86 18.55 -12.84
C LEU A 149 9.58 19.76 -11.94
N SER A 150 9.34 20.94 -12.52
CA SER A 150 8.99 22.14 -11.76
C SER A 150 7.65 21.99 -11.02
N ARG A 151 6.63 21.43 -11.69
CA ARG A 151 5.32 21.16 -11.07
C ARG A 151 5.45 20.16 -9.92
N ALA A 152 6.20 19.08 -10.12
CA ALA A 152 6.41 18.06 -9.11
C ALA A 152 7.10 18.61 -7.86
N SER A 153 8.12 19.45 -8.03
CA SER A 153 8.81 20.10 -6.92
C SER A 153 7.87 20.99 -6.08
N LYS A 154 7.00 21.77 -6.73
CA LYS A 154 6.04 22.64 -6.04
C LYS A 154 5.02 21.84 -5.22
N MET A 155 4.50 20.76 -5.80
CA MET A 155 3.52 19.90 -5.10
C MET A 155 4.13 19.16 -3.90
N ALA A 156 5.44 18.87 -3.93
CA ALA A 156 6.15 18.29 -2.79
C ALA A 156 6.21 19.30 -1.62
N ASP A 157 6.49 20.56 -1.90
CA ASP A 157 6.55 21.62 -0.89
C ASP A 157 5.17 21.95 -0.27
N GLU A 158 4.09 21.77 -1.02
CA GLU A 158 2.71 22.06 -0.58
C GLU A 158 2.05 20.93 0.23
N SER A 159 2.71 19.77 0.37
CA SER A 159 2.13 18.66 1.12
C SER A 159 2.14 18.95 2.62
N PRO A 160 0.97 19.00 3.30
CA PRO A 160 0.95 19.17 4.74
C PRO A 160 1.70 18.00 5.40
N PRO A 161 2.44 18.25 6.49
CA PRO A 161 3.05 17.17 7.26
C PRO A 161 1.96 16.17 7.64
N PRO A 162 2.27 14.86 7.67
CA PRO A 162 1.26 13.85 7.98
C PRO A 162 0.55 14.22 9.28
N GLU A 163 -0.77 14.41 9.23
CA GLU A 163 -1.55 14.61 10.44
C GLU A 163 -1.35 13.39 11.34
N PRO A 164 -1.05 13.59 12.63
CA PRO A 164 -0.85 12.47 13.54
C PRO A 164 -2.13 11.65 13.61
N ILE A 165 -2.07 10.41 13.13
CA ILE A 165 -3.10 9.41 13.41
C ILE A 165 -2.92 9.03 14.88
N PHE A 166 -3.79 9.56 15.74
CA PHE A 166 -3.64 9.45 17.19
C PHE A 166 -3.80 8.01 17.69
N VAL A 167 -2.66 7.37 17.94
CA VAL A 167 -2.43 6.39 19.02
C VAL A 167 -1.08 6.77 19.64
N ASP A 168 -0.99 6.80 20.98
CA ASP A 168 0.20 7.34 21.69
C ASP A 168 1.53 6.66 21.25
N GLU A 169 1.46 5.39 20.87
CA GLU A 169 2.59 4.60 20.33
C GLU A 169 3.08 5.10 18.96
N VAL A 170 2.17 5.62 18.12
CA VAL A 170 2.54 6.23 16.83
C VAL A 170 3.19 7.59 17.02
N MET A 171 2.90 8.33 18.09
CA MET A 171 3.55 9.61 18.38
C MET A 171 5.00 9.44 18.83
N GLU A 172 5.28 8.43 19.65
CA GLU A 172 6.65 8.08 20.02
C GLU A 172 7.44 7.59 18.81
N ALA A 173 6.82 6.74 17.97
CA ALA A 173 7.41 6.31 16.71
C ALA A 173 7.65 7.47 15.73
N ALA A 174 6.73 8.42 15.61
CA ALA A 174 6.85 9.59 14.73
C ALA A 174 7.91 10.59 15.20
N ALA A 175 7.99 10.83 16.52
CA ALA A 175 9.04 11.66 17.12
C ALA A 175 10.42 11.03 16.89
N ARG A 176 10.54 9.71 17.08
CA ARG A 176 11.75 8.96 16.79
C ARG A 176 12.13 9.02 15.31
N ALA A 177 11.17 8.75 14.42
CA ALA A 177 11.37 8.83 12.97
C ALA A 177 11.82 10.23 12.52
N SER A 178 11.30 11.29 13.14
CA SER A 178 11.69 12.68 12.83
C SER A 178 13.11 12.99 13.30
N GLY A 179 13.51 12.52 14.50
CA GLY A 179 14.88 12.65 14.99
C GLY A 179 15.89 11.85 14.15
N GLU A 180 15.52 10.63 13.76
CA GLU A 180 16.30 9.79 12.86
C GLU A 180 16.41 10.41 11.46
N ALA A 181 15.34 11.00 10.93
CA ALA A 181 15.34 11.70 9.64
C ALA A 181 16.28 12.91 9.63
N ALA A 182 16.36 13.67 10.72
CA ALA A 182 17.31 14.79 10.85
C ALA A 182 18.77 14.29 10.87
N ALA A 183 19.05 13.21 11.62
CA ALA A 183 20.37 12.60 11.64
C ALA A 183 20.75 11.98 10.28
N LEU A 184 19.79 11.39 9.58
CA LEU A 184 19.95 10.90 8.21
C LEU A 184 20.16 12.04 7.23
N ALA A 185 19.47 13.18 7.36
CA ALA A 185 19.67 14.34 6.50
C ALA A 185 21.08 14.91 6.63
N ASP A 186 21.64 14.96 7.84
CA ASP A 186 23.04 15.35 8.05
C ASP A 186 24.03 14.34 7.43
N LEU A 187 23.74 13.04 7.52
CA LEU A 187 24.55 11.98 6.92
C LEU A 187 24.46 11.98 5.38
N VAL A 188 23.25 12.12 4.83
CA VAL A 188 22.93 12.13 3.40
C VAL A 188 23.36 13.44 2.73
N GLY A 189 23.38 14.56 3.47
CA GLY A 189 23.88 15.85 2.98
C GLY A 189 25.34 15.83 2.53
N SER A 190 26.10 14.81 2.97
CA SER A 190 27.47 14.52 2.53
C SER A 190 27.58 13.68 1.25
N LEU A 191 26.48 13.11 0.75
CA LEU A 191 26.48 12.32 -0.48
C LEU A 191 26.61 13.22 -1.71
N PRO A 192 27.26 12.74 -2.79
CA PRO A 192 27.25 13.42 -4.07
C PRO A 192 25.80 13.65 -4.50
N LYS A 193 25.41 14.92 -4.68
CA LYS A 193 24.11 15.25 -5.25
C LYS A 193 24.04 14.59 -6.62
N SER A 194 22.97 13.84 -6.89
CA SER A 194 22.73 13.34 -8.25
C SER A 194 22.75 14.53 -9.20
N ASP A 195 23.37 14.39 -10.36
CA ASP A 195 23.43 15.43 -11.40
C ASP A 195 22.07 15.74 -12.05
N GLY A 196 20.96 15.21 -11.49
CA GLY A 196 19.60 15.41 -11.96
C GLY A 196 19.27 14.64 -13.24
N ARG A 197 20.26 14.00 -13.88
CA ARG A 197 20.05 13.29 -15.16
C ARG A 197 19.03 12.18 -15.03
N TYR A 198 19.05 11.44 -13.92
CA TYR A 198 18.06 10.40 -13.68
C TYR A 198 16.63 10.95 -13.67
N LEU A 199 16.41 12.11 -13.03
CA LEU A 199 15.09 12.73 -12.95
C LEU A 199 14.65 13.23 -14.33
N GLN A 200 15.57 13.78 -15.12
CA GLN A 200 15.30 14.18 -16.50
C GLN A 200 14.96 12.99 -17.39
N GLU A 201 15.73 11.91 -17.32
CA GLU A 201 15.48 10.67 -18.09
C GLU A 201 14.15 10.02 -17.69
N ALA A 202 13.81 10.03 -16.39
CA ALA A 202 12.52 9.52 -15.90
C ALA A 202 11.33 10.41 -16.29
N ALA A 203 11.52 11.73 -16.38
CA ALA A 203 10.49 12.65 -16.85
C ALA A 203 10.29 12.56 -18.37
N ALA A 204 11.37 12.42 -19.13
CA ALA A 204 11.35 12.35 -20.59
C ALA A 204 10.64 11.11 -21.10
N ASP A 205 10.84 9.95 -20.45
CA ASP A 205 10.21 8.67 -20.77
C ASP A 205 8.74 8.66 -20.27
N HIS A 206 7.84 9.23 -21.07
CA HIS A 206 6.50 9.60 -20.61
C HIS A 206 5.41 8.73 -21.20
N TRP A 207 4.48 8.37 -20.33
CA TRP A 207 3.27 7.60 -20.63
C TRP A 207 2.05 8.44 -20.26
N TRP A 208 1.01 8.34 -21.08
CA TRP A 208 -0.29 8.97 -20.84
C TRP A 208 -1.40 8.03 -21.31
N VAL A 209 -2.65 8.39 -21.01
CA VAL A 209 -3.82 7.65 -21.47
C VAL A 209 -4.45 8.40 -22.64
N GLU A 210 -4.86 7.66 -23.67
CA GLU A 210 -5.82 8.16 -24.65
C GLU A 210 -7.14 7.42 -24.40
N ALA A 211 -8.25 8.16 -24.31
CA ALA A 211 -9.56 7.61 -24.04
C ALA A 211 -10.62 8.17 -24.99
N GLN A 212 -11.66 7.37 -25.26
CA GLN A 212 -12.86 7.82 -25.98
C GLN A 212 -13.92 8.28 -24.99
N LEU A 213 -13.87 9.55 -24.57
CA LEU A 213 -14.87 10.15 -23.68
C LEU A 213 -16.08 10.71 -24.43
N ASP A 214 -15.85 11.15 -25.68
CA ASP A 214 -16.83 11.67 -26.63
C ASP A 214 -16.58 11.04 -28.03
N ASP A 215 -16.82 11.79 -29.11
CA ASP A 215 -16.49 11.41 -30.49
C ASP A 215 -14.97 11.50 -30.75
N GLY A 216 -14.25 10.43 -30.40
CA GLY A 216 -12.85 10.21 -30.79
C GLY A 216 -11.88 10.06 -29.64
N TRP A 217 -10.62 9.81 -29.98
CA TRP A 217 -9.54 9.62 -28.99
C TRP A 217 -9.00 10.95 -28.50
N THR A 218 -9.03 11.14 -27.18
CA THR A 218 -8.47 12.32 -26.52
C THR A 218 -7.39 11.89 -25.53
N ALA A 219 -6.26 12.59 -25.52
CA ALA A 219 -5.22 12.40 -24.51
C ALA A 219 -5.68 13.01 -23.17
N VAL A 220 -5.66 12.21 -22.11
CA VAL A 220 -6.11 12.53 -20.75
C VAL A 220 -5.07 12.16 -19.70
#